data_AF-A0A2I4G9L7-F1
#
_entry.id   AF-A0A2I4G9L7-F1
#
_cell.length_a   1.000
_cell.length_b   1.000
_cell.length_c   1.000
_cell.angle_alpha   90.00
_cell.angle_beta   90.00
_cell.angle_gamma   90.00
#
_symmetry.space_group_name_H-M   'P 1'
#
loop_
_entity.id
_entity.type
_entity.pdbx_description
1 polymer ?
#
loop_
_entity_poly.entity_id
_entity_poly.type
_entity_poly.pdbx_seq_one_letter_code
_entity_poly.pdbx_strand_id
1 'polypeptide(L)'
;MWDSFTSGVATSITLNSHRDDGLNEFAEMEYMNVTVVTSNKPYGASDGSNPFFDGRIIPKFGLKKGGIHSGHVQTGLRDPFCIVKNGKGKCQDGYTAETTGPDAVRVLVATKAKPNQNKNSSLDREFFISFLDALNRRQHTGRFNFTTQFPYYKEVLYKPDFGSKTLGKPVVFDMDMSAGDFLALFYLLKVPVEVIYLKAIIVSPTGWANAATIDVVYDLLHMMGRDDIQVGLGDVFAMNQSNPTFSAVGDCKYAKAIPHGSGGFLDSDTLYGLARSLPRSPRRYTAENSVKYNAPRDTDHPELRQPLALEVWKSVVETLDTGSKITILTNGPLTNLAKIILSEKNTTSLIQDVYIVGGHLSHKSKDKGNVFSVPSNEYAEFNMFLDPLAAKTVFDSELNITLIPLGIQRKVGSFPRILKRFQDTKMTPEAKFARRLLTRLYRLQQSHLRYQHMGTFSGEVLGAVALASNHSPLKPTLLVKHIKVVAEGVESKDGQTVIDEKHGKPVKILEHINLKAYYHLFAKQLVNTEQSAVMGSFDDQKRMWRTPAK
;
A
#
# COMPACT_ATOMS: atom_id res chain seq x y z
N MET A 1 -3.55 -23.05 18.02
CA MET A 1 -3.83 -23.34 19.44
C MET A 1 -3.14 -22.36 20.38
N TRP A 2 -1.88 -21.97 20.13
CA TRP A 2 -1.20 -20.93 20.91
C TRP A 2 -2.02 -19.63 21.01
N ASP A 3 -2.57 -19.13 19.91
CA ASP A 3 -3.40 -17.91 19.93
C ASP A 3 -4.66 -18.07 20.81
N SER A 4 -5.26 -19.26 20.79
CA SER A 4 -6.42 -19.59 21.61
C SER A 4 -6.06 -19.59 23.10
N PHE A 5 -4.92 -20.18 23.46
CA PHE A 5 -4.39 -20.16 24.83
C PHE A 5 -4.10 -18.73 25.29
N THR A 6 -3.40 -17.94 24.48
CA THR A 6 -3.15 -16.51 24.75
C THR A 6 -4.45 -15.73 24.97
N SER A 7 -5.47 -15.99 24.14
CA SER A 7 -6.79 -15.37 24.28
C SER A 7 -7.47 -15.77 25.59
N GLY A 8 -7.36 -17.05 25.98
CA GLY A 8 -7.87 -17.56 27.27
C GLY A 8 -7.18 -16.91 28.46
N VAL A 9 -5.85 -16.82 28.43
CA VAL A 9 -5.05 -16.13 29.47
C VAL A 9 -5.48 -14.67 29.60
N ALA A 10 -5.55 -13.93 28.49
CA ALA A 10 -5.94 -12.52 28.48
C ALA A 10 -7.39 -12.30 28.98
N THR A 11 -8.31 -13.18 28.59
CA THR A 11 -9.71 -13.12 29.02
C THR A 11 -9.83 -13.37 30.53
N SER A 12 -9.13 -14.38 31.06
CA SER A 12 -9.10 -14.68 32.50
C SER A 12 -8.55 -13.49 33.30
N ILE A 13 -7.48 -12.83 32.82
CA ILE A 13 -6.94 -11.60 33.43
C ILE A 13 -7.98 -10.48 33.41
N THR A 14 -8.66 -10.27 32.28
CA THR A 14 -9.65 -9.20 32.13
C THR A 14 -10.87 -9.41 33.03
N LEU A 15 -11.35 -10.64 33.17
CA LEU A 15 -12.48 -10.98 34.04
C LEU A 15 -12.13 -10.84 35.53
N ASN A 16 -10.87 -11.13 35.88
CA ASN A 16 -10.37 -11.05 37.24
C ASN A 16 -9.69 -9.71 37.55
N SER A 17 -9.83 -8.67 36.70
CA SER A 17 -9.12 -7.40 36.86
C SER A 17 -9.42 -6.64 38.16
N HIS A 18 -10.46 -7.05 38.90
CA HIS A 18 -10.80 -6.50 40.21
C HIS A 18 -10.07 -7.20 41.37
N ARG A 19 -9.40 -8.33 41.11
CA ARG A 19 -8.59 -9.09 42.05
C ARG A 19 -7.12 -8.89 41.66
N ASP A 20 -6.39 -8.09 42.41
CA ASP A 20 -4.98 -7.75 42.15
C ASP A 20 -4.02 -8.91 42.53
N ASP A 21 -4.49 -10.16 42.47
CA ASP A 21 -3.75 -11.34 42.92
C ASP A 21 -2.88 -11.98 41.82
N GLY A 22 -3.02 -11.53 40.57
CA GLY A 22 -2.24 -12.01 39.42
C GLY A 22 -2.53 -13.46 39.05
N LEU A 23 -3.62 -14.06 39.55
CA LEU A 23 -3.97 -15.45 39.26
C LEU A 23 -4.56 -15.60 37.85
N ASN A 24 -4.32 -16.75 37.23
CA ASN A 24 -4.90 -17.11 35.94
C ASN A 24 -5.47 -18.53 35.98
N GLU A 25 -6.62 -18.74 35.36
CA GLU A 25 -7.28 -20.05 35.34
C GLU A 25 -6.49 -21.09 34.52
N PHE A 26 -5.78 -20.64 33.48
CA PHE A 26 -5.17 -21.51 32.48
C PHE A 26 -3.64 -21.56 32.54
N ALA A 27 -3.01 -20.61 33.24
CA ALA A 27 -1.56 -20.47 33.29
C ALA A 27 -1.02 -20.25 34.72
N GLU A 28 0.19 -20.73 34.96
CA GLU A 28 1.07 -20.28 36.04
C GLU A 28 1.61 -18.89 35.63
N MET A 29 1.46 -17.91 36.54
CA MET A 29 1.81 -16.52 36.29
C MET A 29 2.96 -16.10 37.20
N GLU A 30 3.98 -15.47 36.64
CA GLU A 30 5.16 -15.02 37.37
C GLU A 30 5.52 -13.59 36.98
N TYR A 31 5.85 -12.75 37.96
CA TYR A 31 6.43 -11.44 37.68
C TYR A 31 7.89 -11.61 37.30
N MET A 32 8.21 -11.31 36.04
CA MET A 32 9.56 -11.38 35.50
C MET A 32 10.04 -9.98 35.15
N ASN A 33 11.33 -9.71 35.38
CA ASN A 33 11.97 -8.48 34.93
C ASN A 33 12.54 -8.74 33.53
N VAL A 34 11.82 -8.30 32.50
CA VAL A 34 12.17 -8.59 31.11
C VAL A 34 12.57 -7.33 30.36
N THR A 35 13.39 -7.49 29.33
CA THR A 35 13.66 -6.45 28.35
C THR A 35 13.63 -7.06 26.94
N VAL A 36 13.48 -6.22 25.91
CA VAL A 36 13.62 -6.63 24.51
C VAL A 36 15.02 -6.28 24.06
N VAL A 37 15.92 -7.27 24.02
CA VAL A 37 17.32 -7.07 23.62
C VAL A 37 17.37 -6.86 22.12
N THR A 38 17.86 -5.67 21.73
CA THR A 38 17.95 -5.26 20.32
C THR A 38 19.36 -5.34 19.76
N SER A 39 20.30 -6.00 20.45
CA SER A 39 21.71 -6.02 20.06
C SER A 39 22.38 -7.37 20.31
N ASN A 40 23.53 -7.57 19.69
CA ASN A 40 24.29 -8.82 19.66
C ASN A 40 25.51 -8.79 20.58
N LYS A 41 25.90 -9.98 21.05
CA LYS A 41 27.10 -10.15 21.89
C LYS A 41 28.41 -9.95 21.06
N PRO A 42 29.50 -9.46 21.68
CA PRO A 42 29.59 -9.04 23.09
C PRO A 42 28.91 -7.68 23.30
N TYR A 43 28.07 -7.60 24.33
CA TYR A 43 27.43 -6.35 24.73
C TYR A 43 28.48 -5.34 25.20
N GLY A 44 28.20 -4.07 24.98
CA GLY A 44 29.10 -2.96 25.24
C GLY A 44 30.11 -2.67 24.13
N ALA A 45 30.22 -3.53 23.11
CA ALA A 45 31.02 -3.23 21.92
C ALA A 45 30.26 -2.27 20.99
N SER A 46 30.91 -1.18 20.60
CA SER A 46 30.37 -0.18 19.68
C SER A 46 31.13 -0.24 18.36
N ASP A 47 30.42 -0.55 17.28
CA ASP A 47 30.93 -0.54 15.90
C ASP A 47 30.16 0.46 15.00
N GLY A 48 29.32 1.32 15.62
CA GLY A 48 28.49 2.30 14.93
C GLY A 48 27.17 1.74 14.38
N SER A 49 26.92 0.43 14.43
CA SER A 49 25.69 -0.17 13.90
C SER A 49 24.43 0.16 14.70
N ASN A 50 24.58 0.52 15.99
CA ASN A 50 23.48 0.63 16.92
C ASN A 50 22.97 2.08 17.07
N PRO A 51 21.80 2.44 16.49
CA PRO A 51 21.31 3.82 16.42
C PRO A 51 20.86 4.39 17.77
N PHE A 52 20.76 3.55 18.81
CA PHE A 52 20.48 4.02 20.16
C PHE A 52 21.69 4.67 20.82
N PHE A 53 22.91 4.33 20.38
CA PHE A 53 24.17 4.78 20.97
C PHE A 53 25.03 5.57 19.99
N ASP A 54 25.03 5.18 18.71
CA ASP A 54 25.91 5.76 17.69
C ASP A 54 25.68 7.26 17.50
N GLY A 55 26.78 8.02 17.42
CA GLY A 55 26.77 9.48 17.27
C GLY A 55 26.09 10.26 18.39
N ARG A 56 25.78 9.64 19.54
CA ARG A 56 24.97 10.25 20.62
C ARG A 56 25.73 10.45 21.92
N ILE A 57 25.64 11.69 22.43
CA ILE A 57 26.11 12.05 23.78
C ILE A 57 25.27 11.30 24.82
N ILE A 58 23.94 11.36 24.68
CA ILE A 58 22.96 10.67 25.54
C ILE A 58 22.22 9.60 24.71
N PRO A 59 22.23 8.32 25.13
CA PRO A 59 21.52 7.25 24.41
C PRO A 59 20.03 7.50 24.29
N LYS A 60 19.40 6.99 23.22
CA LYS A 60 17.93 7.01 23.10
C LYS A 60 17.28 6.22 24.25
N PHE A 61 16.09 6.65 24.66
CA PHE A 61 15.28 6.00 25.70
C PHE A 61 15.97 5.87 27.07
N GLY A 62 17.07 6.57 27.30
CA GLY A 62 17.82 6.48 28.56
C GLY A 62 18.59 5.17 28.75
N LEU A 63 18.83 4.40 27.67
CA LEU A 63 19.50 3.10 27.75
C LEU A 63 20.93 3.21 28.29
N LYS A 64 21.36 2.21 29.06
CA LYS A 64 22.71 2.19 29.65
C LYS A 64 23.80 1.91 28.60
N LYS A 65 24.75 2.85 28.42
CA LYS A 65 25.99 2.60 27.64
C LYS A 65 26.76 1.42 28.24
N GLY A 66 27.23 0.50 27.41
CA GLY A 66 27.87 -0.73 27.90
C GLY A 66 26.90 -1.80 28.41
N GLY A 67 25.59 -1.53 28.40
CA GLY A 67 24.54 -2.48 28.80
C GLY A 67 24.21 -3.52 27.71
N ILE A 68 23.23 -4.37 27.99
CA ILE A 68 22.78 -5.45 27.10
C ILE A 68 22.18 -4.98 25.76
N HIS A 69 21.81 -3.71 25.68
CA HIS A 69 21.37 -3.07 24.43
C HIS A 69 22.52 -2.45 23.64
N SER A 70 23.72 -2.39 24.21
CA SER A 70 24.89 -1.66 23.68
C SER A 70 25.81 -2.56 22.85
N GLY A 71 25.29 -3.39 21.95
CA GLY A 71 26.07 -4.24 21.05
C GLY A 71 25.82 -3.95 19.57
N HIS A 72 26.34 -4.84 18.70
CA HIS A 72 26.10 -4.79 17.25
C HIS A 72 24.61 -5.01 16.95
N VAL A 73 24.02 -4.23 16.04
CA VAL A 73 22.67 -4.46 15.52
C VAL A 73 22.78 -4.85 14.06
N GLN A 74 22.10 -5.92 13.66
CA GLN A 74 22.12 -6.40 12.28
C GLN A 74 21.73 -5.25 11.33
N THR A 75 22.69 -4.85 10.50
CA THR A 75 22.55 -3.73 9.56
C THR A 75 21.92 -4.13 8.23
N GLY A 76 21.80 -5.44 7.97
CA GLY A 76 21.12 -5.98 6.79
C GLY A 76 21.16 -7.51 6.70
N LEU A 77 20.49 -8.08 5.70
CA LEU A 77 20.42 -9.53 5.49
C LEU A 77 21.80 -10.19 5.28
N ARG A 78 22.77 -9.43 4.74
CA ARG A 78 24.14 -9.89 4.48
C ARG A 78 25.17 -9.26 5.40
N ASP A 79 24.74 -8.85 6.60
CA ASP A 79 25.65 -8.27 7.56
C ASP A 79 26.85 -9.22 7.82
N PRO A 80 28.08 -8.81 7.50
CA PRO A 80 29.27 -9.64 7.65
C PRO A 80 29.56 -9.96 9.12
N PHE A 81 29.07 -9.16 10.07
CA PHE A 81 29.11 -9.53 11.47
C PHE A 81 28.18 -10.71 11.71
N CYS A 82 26.95 -10.70 11.21
CA CYS A 82 25.99 -11.76 11.49
C CYS A 82 26.30 -13.08 10.75
N ILE A 83 26.96 -13.02 9.59
CA ILE A 83 27.34 -14.18 8.79
C ILE A 83 28.65 -14.78 9.31
N VAL A 84 28.62 -16.06 9.70
CA VAL A 84 29.81 -16.84 10.10
C VAL A 84 29.98 -18.05 9.19
N LYS A 85 31.23 -18.53 9.04
CA LYS A 85 31.63 -19.59 8.08
C LYS A 85 30.83 -20.90 8.19
N ASN A 86 30.24 -21.19 9.35
CA ASN A 86 29.52 -22.44 9.61
C ASN A 86 28.03 -22.39 9.27
N GLY A 87 27.55 -21.34 8.59
CA GLY A 87 26.16 -21.22 8.12
C GLY A 87 25.12 -20.89 9.20
N LYS A 88 25.45 -21.03 10.49
CA LYS A 88 24.59 -20.63 11.61
C LYS A 88 24.91 -19.20 12.03
N GLY A 89 24.09 -18.23 11.62
CA GLY A 89 24.29 -16.81 11.95
C GLY A 89 24.45 -16.57 13.46
N LYS A 90 25.32 -15.63 13.86
CA LYS A 90 25.58 -15.33 15.28
C LYS A 90 24.70 -14.23 15.87
N CYS A 91 23.91 -13.54 15.04
CA CYS A 91 23.02 -12.47 15.50
C CYS A 91 21.64 -13.00 15.94
N GLN A 92 21.10 -12.39 16.99
CA GLN A 92 19.79 -12.63 17.59
C GLN A 92 19.24 -11.26 18.01
N ASP A 93 18.64 -10.49 17.10
CA ASP A 93 18.05 -9.20 17.44
C ASP A 93 16.54 -9.31 17.71
N GLY A 94 16.04 -8.53 18.67
CA GLY A 94 14.60 -8.41 18.93
C GLY A 94 14.02 -9.55 19.77
N TYR A 95 14.81 -10.15 20.67
CA TYR A 95 14.33 -11.20 21.56
C TYR A 95 14.12 -10.69 22.98
N THR A 96 13.18 -11.31 23.70
CA THR A 96 12.95 -11.02 25.11
C THR A 96 13.94 -11.78 25.98
N ALA A 97 14.55 -11.09 26.94
CA ALA A 97 15.44 -11.69 27.92
C ALA A 97 15.11 -11.20 29.33
N GLU A 98 15.28 -12.07 30.31
CA GLU A 98 15.23 -11.68 31.71
C GLU A 98 16.51 -10.92 32.09
N THR A 99 16.35 -9.81 32.82
CA THR A 99 17.47 -8.97 33.25
C THR A 99 17.13 -8.20 34.53
N THR A 100 18.16 -7.84 35.30
CA THR A 100 18.03 -7.12 36.57
C THR A 100 18.43 -5.65 36.46
N GLY A 101 18.74 -5.18 35.25
CA GLY A 101 19.19 -3.80 35.00
C GLY A 101 18.06 -2.76 35.00
N PRO A 102 18.40 -1.46 35.00
CA PRO A 102 17.43 -0.36 34.90
C PRO A 102 16.61 -0.38 33.60
N ASP A 103 17.09 -1.10 32.59
CA ASP A 103 16.42 -1.28 31.29
C ASP A 103 15.36 -2.42 31.34
N ALA A 104 15.14 -3.05 32.50
CA ALA A 104 14.14 -4.08 32.69
C ALA A 104 12.77 -3.48 33.03
N VAL A 105 11.71 -4.06 32.46
CA VAL A 105 10.33 -3.79 32.85
C VAL A 105 9.81 -5.02 33.59
N ARG A 106 9.22 -4.79 34.76
CA ARG A 106 8.55 -5.84 35.51
C ARG A 106 7.19 -6.14 34.86
N VAL A 107 7.04 -7.34 34.30
CA VAL A 107 5.84 -7.77 33.58
C VAL A 107 5.33 -9.07 34.20
N LEU A 108 4.01 -9.23 34.26
CA LEU A 108 3.39 -10.49 34.64
C LEU A 108 3.35 -11.42 33.42
N VAL A 109 4.06 -12.55 33.49
CA VAL A 109 4.26 -13.49 32.37
C VAL A 109 3.57 -14.81 32.65
N ALA A 110 2.85 -15.35 31.67
CA ALA A 110 2.34 -16.71 31.71
C ALA A 110 3.49 -17.68 31.37
N THR A 111 4.12 -18.27 32.38
CA THR A 111 5.33 -19.10 32.21
C THR A 111 5.02 -20.53 31.77
N LYS A 112 3.85 -21.04 32.18
CA LYS A 112 3.46 -22.43 31.93
C LYS A 112 1.95 -22.59 31.88
N ALA A 113 1.45 -23.35 30.93
CA ALA A 113 0.05 -23.76 30.91
C ALA A 113 -0.23 -24.78 32.03
N LYS A 114 -1.29 -24.55 32.80
CA LYS A 114 -1.68 -25.45 33.90
C LYS A 114 -2.07 -26.83 33.36
N PRO A 115 -1.67 -27.92 34.05
CA PRO A 115 -2.09 -29.26 33.69
C PRO A 115 -3.60 -29.40 33.85
N ASN A 116 -4.20 -30.32 33.10
CA ASN A 116 -5.61 -30.64 33.26
C ASN A 116 -5.90 -31.16 34.67
N GLN A 117 -6.91 -30.61 35.33
CA GLN A 117 -7.34 -31.06 36.66
C GLN A 117 -7.87 -32.50 36.64
N ASN A 118 -8.44 -32.94 35.51
CA ASN A 118 -8.87 -34.31 35.31
C ASN A 118 -7.70 -35.18 34.82
N LYS A 119 -7.09 -35.95 35.75
CA LYS A 119 -5.98 -36.87 35.46
C LYS A 119 -6.31 -37.99 34.47
N ASN A 120 -7.60 -38.29 34.25
CA ASN A 120 -8.05 -39.33 33.32
C ASN A 120 -8.38 -38.77 31.93
N SER A 121 -8.30 -37.45 31.74
CA SER A 121 -8.48 -36.81 30.44
C SER A 121 -7.29 -37.11 29.53
N SER A 122 -7.55 -37.37 28.25
CA SER A 122 -6.50 -37.45 27.23
C SER A 122 -5.91 -36.07 26.87
N LEU A 123 -6.55 -34.99 27.34
CA LEU A 123 -6.08 -33.61 27.17
C LEU A 123 -5.21 -33.21 28.35
N ASP A 124 -3.96 -32.85 28.11
CA ASP A 124 -2.93 -32.67 29.14
C ASP A 124 -2.86 -31.25 29.72
N ARG A 125 -3.66 -30.31 29.21
CA ARG A 125 -3.74 -28.92 29.70
C ARG A 125 -5.18 -28.53 30.01
N GLU A 126 -5.36 -27.74 31.07
CA GLU A 126 -6.67 -27.29 31.57
C GLU A 126 -7.44 -26.49 30.50
N PHE A 127 -6.72 -25.63 29.77
CA PHE A 127 -7.31 -24.77 28.74
C PHE A 127 -8.10 -25.53 27.67
N PHE A 128 -7.69 -26.76 27.32
CA PHE A 128 -8.33 -27.49 26.22
C PHE A 128 -9.79 -27.82 26.49
N ILE A 129 -10.15 -28.15 27.74
CA ILE A 129 -11.55 -28.44 28.09
C ILE A 129 -12.39 -27.17 27.91
N SER A 130 -12.00 -26.07 28.54
CA SER A 130 -12.72 -24.80 28.43
C SER A 130 -12.81 -24.29 26.99
N PHE A 131 -11.76 -24.49 26.19
CA PHE A 131 -11.75 -24.16 24.77
C PHE A 131 -12.74 -25.02 23.97
N LEU A 132 -12.72 -26.33 24.15
CA LEU A 132 -13.64 -27.24 23.46
C LEU A 132 -15.09 -27.03 23.92
N ASP A 133 -15.31 -26.78 25.20
CA ASP A 133 -16.63 -26.42 25.74
C ASP A 133 -17.15 -25.14 25.10
N ALA A 134 -16.30 -24.11 24.98
CA ALA A 134 -16.67 -22.88 24.30
C ALA A 134 -17.04 -23.13 22.82
N LEU A 135 -16.31 -23.98 22.10
CA LEU A 135 -16.62 -24.35 20.72
C LEU A 135 -17.88 -25.20 20.58
N ASN A 136 -18.11 -26.12 21.51
CA ASN A 136 -19.20 -27.11 21.45
C ASN A 136 -20.52 -26.60 22.03
N ARG A 137 -20.51 -25.49 22.79
CA ARG A 137 -21.72 -24.82 23.27
C ARG A 137 -22.63 -24.49 22.08
N ARG A 138 -23.89 -24.94 22.14
CA ARG A 138 -24.90 -24.76 21.08
C ARG A 138 -25.07 -23.32 20.59
N GLN A 139 -24.87 -22.35 21.47
CA GLN A 139 -24.95 -20.91 21.17
C GLN A 139 -23.75 -20.37 20.36
N HIS A 140 -22.63 -21.10 20.38
CA HIS A 140 -21.36 -20.82 19.69
C HIS A 140 -21.10 -21.77 18.51
N THR A 141 -21.87 -22.87 18.39
CA THR A 141 -21.97 -23.64 17.15
C THR A 141 -22.13 -22.65 16.01
N GLY A 142 -21.23 -22.71 15.03
CA GLY A 142 -21.07 -21.69 14.00
C GLY A 142 -22.41 -21.18 13.50
N ARG A 143 -22.80 -19.97 13.92
CA ARG A 143 -24.02 -19.29 13.43
C ARG A 143 -23.98 -19.02 11.93
N PHE A 144 -22.83 -19.24 11.32
CA PHE A 144 -22.54 -19.03 9.91
C PHE A 144 -22.57 -20.35 9.17
N ASN A 145 -23.74 -20.98 9.07
CA ASN A 145 -23.98 -21.71 7.83
C ASN A 145 -24.17 -20.64 6.75
N PHE A 146 -23.10 -20.32 6.04
CA PHE A 146 -23.07 -19.25 5.03
C PHE A 146 -24.21 -19.44 4.02
N THR A 147 -24.51 -20.69 3.66
CA THR A 147 -25.63 -21.09 2.82
C THR A 147 -27.00 -20.80 3.46
N THR A 148 -27.16 -20.87 4.78
CA THR A 148 -28.41 -20.42 5.45
C THR A 148 -28.53 -18.90 5.55
N GLN A 149 -27.42 -18.19 5.75
CA GLN A 149 -27.43 -16.74 5.84
C GLN A 149 -27.61 -16.07 4.46
N PHE A 150 -27.10 -16.74 3.44
CA PHE A 150 -27.02 -16.30 2.06
C PHE A 150 -27.41 -17.44 1.10
N PRO A 151 -28.68 -17.88 1.11
CA PRO A 151 -29.15 -19.02 0.32
C PRO A 151 -29.00 -18.84 -1.19
N TYR A 152 -28.83 -17.61 -1.65
CA TYR A 152 -28.63 -17.28 -3.06
C TYR A 152 -27.22 -16.72 -3.33
N TYR A 153 -26.26 -17.06 -2.48
CA TYR A 153 -24.86 -16.75 -2.75
C TYR A 153 -24.40 -17.41 -4.06
N LYS A 154 -23.67 -16.63 -4.85
CA LYS A 154 -22.96 -17.11 -6.04
C LYS A 154 -21.75 -16.23 -6.31
N GLU A 155 -20.70 -16.83 -6.83
CA GLU A 155 -19.56 -16.13 -7.40
C GLU A 155 -19.93 -15.65 -8.80
N VAL A 156 -19.88 -14.33 -9.02
CA VAL A 156 -20.23 -13.69 -10.29
C VAL A 156 -19.15 -12.70 -10.64
N LEU A 157 -18.74 -12.68 -11.90
CA LEU A 157 -17.91 -11.63 -12.46
C LEU A 157 -18.78 -10.69 -13.29
N TYR A 158 -18.65 -9.39 -13.06
CA TYR A 158 -19.33 -8.36 -13.84
C TYR A 158 -18.37 -7.81 -14.89
N LYS A 159 -18.62 -8.19 -16.15
CA LYS A 159 -17.86 -7.71 -17.31
C LYS A 159 -18.80 -6.91 -18.22
N PRO A 160 -18.38 -5.73 -18.72
CA PRO A 160 -19.20 -4.95 -19.63
C PRO A 160 -19.21 -5.59 -21.02
N ASP A 161 -20.32 -5.43 -21.73
CA ASP A 161 -20.38 -5.60 -23.17
C ASP A 161 -20.36 -4.21 -23.83
N PHE A 162 -19.29 -3.92 -24.57
CA PHE A 162 -19.14 -2.64 -25.25
C PHE A 162 -19.84 -2.59 -26.61
N GLY A 163 -20.37 -3.72 -27.10
CA GLY A 163 -21.07 -3.81 -28.37
C GLY A 163 -20.26 -3.24 -29.54
N SER A 164 -20.88 -2.34 -30.31
CA SER A 164 -20.26 -1.68 -31.47
C SER A 164 -19.55 -0.36 -31.14
N LYS A 165 -19.32 -0.05 -29.86
CA LYS A 165 -18.67 1.20 -29.46
C LYS A 165 -17.19 1.19 -29.89
N THR A 166 -16.75 2.28 -30.51
CA THR A 166 -15.32 2.51 -30.75
C THR A 166 -14.64 2.79 -29.42
N LEU A 167 -13.66 1.95 -29.08
CA LEU A 167 -12.88 2.12 -27.85
C LEU A 167 -11.91 3.30 -28.00
N GLY A 168 -11.79 4.08 -26.94
CA GLY A 168 -10.92 5.25 -26.87
C GLY A 168 -9.45 4.87 -26.73
N LYS A 169 -8.65 5.83 -26.26
CA LYS A 169 -7.21 5.66 -26.08
C LYS A 169 -6.93 4.49 -25.10
N PRO A 170 -6.12 3.48 -25.48
CA PRO A 170 -5.71 2.42 -24.57
C PRO A 170 -4.87 2.97 -23.43
N VAL A 171 -5.31 2.75 -22.19
CA VAL A 171 -4.63 3.24 -20.99
C VAL A 171 -4.27 2.08 -20.06
N VAL A 172 -3.04 2.12 -19.54
CA VAL A 172 -2.61 1.34 -18.39
C VAL A 172 -2.42 2.29 -17.20
N PHE A 173 -3.01 1.96 -16.06
CA PHE A 173 -2.87 2.75 -14.84
C PHE A 173 -1.91 2.06 -13.87
N ASP A 174 -0.78 2.70 -13.59
CA ASP A 174 0.22 2.28 -12.60
C ASP A 174 -0.01 3.06 -11.31
N MET A 175 -0.42 2.36 -10.25
CA MET A 175 -0.89 2.98 -9.00
C MET A 175 -0.25 2.34 -7.78
N ASP A 176 0.01 3.09 -6.72
CA ASP A 176 0.53 2.54 -5.46
C ASP A 176 -0.54 2.31 -4.39
N MET A 177 -1.80 2.33 -4.83
CA MET A 177 -2.98 2.02 -4.02
C MET A 177 -3.16 2.99 -2.85
N SER A 178 -2.70 4.23 -3.00
CA SER A 178 -3.03 5.33 -2.11
C SER A 178 -4.55 5.65 -2.15
N ALA A 179 -5.04 6.44 -1.19
CA ALA A 179 -6.40 6.96 -1.26
C ALA A 179 -6.68 7.83 -2.50
N GLY A 180 -5.65 8.52 -3.02
CA GLY A 180 -5.74 9.32 -4.23
C GLY A 180 -5.90 8.46 -5.47
N ASP A 181 -5.26 7.30 -5.51
CA ASP A 181 -5.37 6.36 -6.61
C ASP A 181 -6.74 5.72 -6.73
N PHE A 182 -7.36 5.34 -5.60
CA PHE A 182 -8.74 4.84 -5.64
C PHE A 182 -9.71 5.92 -6.17
N LEU A 183 -9.48 7.19 -5.84
CA LEU A 183 -10.26 8.30 -6.38
C LEU A 183 -9.98 8.54 -7.88
N ALA A 184 -8.72 8.42 -8.30
CA ALA A 184 -8.31 8.52 -9.70
C ALA A 184 -8.89 7.36 -10.53
N LEU A 185 -8.89 6.14 -9.99
CA LEU A 185 -9.47 4.96 -10.61
C LEU A 185 -10.98 5.12 -10.79
N PHE A 186 -11.71 5.57 -9.76
CA PHE A 186 -13.12 5.92 -9.94
C PHE A 186 -13.28 6.94 -11.06
N TYR A 187 -12.48 8.01 -11.10
CA TYR A 187 -12.58 8.99 -12.18
C TYR A 187 -12.35 8.35 -13.56
N LEU A 188 -11.29 7.56 -13.75
CA LEU A 188 -10.99 6.87 -15.01
C LEU A 188 -12.12 5.94 -15.46
N LEU A 189 -12.68 5.14 -14.54
CA LEU A 189 -13.80 4.24 -14.82
C LEU A 189 -15.11 4.99 -15.14
N LYS A 190 -15.22 6.25 -14.74
CA LYS A 190 -16.34 7.12 -15.09
C LYS A 190 -16.15 7.83 -16.41
N VAL A 191 -14.93 8.02 -16.90
CA VAL A 191 -14.67 8.63 -18.21
C VAL A 191 -15.23 7.69 -19.29
N PRO A 192 -15.99 8.21 -20.28
CA PRO A 192 -16.55 7.38 -21.34
C PRO A 192 -15.49 6.49 -22.00
N VAL A 193 -15.82 5.21 -22.23
CA VAL A 193 -14.90 4.23 -22.82
C VAL A 193 -14.42 4.61 -24.21
N GLU A 194 -15.19 5.44 -24.92
CA GLU A 194 -14.85 6.04 -26.22
C GLU A 194 -13.74 7.11 -26.12
N VAL A 195 -13.48 7.61 -24.91
CA VAL A 195 -12.41 8.59 -24.63
C VAL A 195 -11.19 7.88 -24.05
N ILE A 196 -11.38 7.10 -22.98
CA ILE A 196 -10.33 6.32 -22.32
C ILE A 196 -10.79 4.87 -22.22
N TYR A 197 -10.02 3.97 -22.83
CA TYR A 197 -10.18 2.54 -22.63
C TYR A 197 -9.12 2.05 -21.64
N LEU A 198 -9.50 1.99 -20.35
CA LEU A 198 -8.64 1.43 -19.31
C LEU A 198 -8.51 -0.09 -19.52
N LYS A 199 -7.36 -0.51 -20.07
CA LYS A 199 -7.06 -1.90 -20.42
C LYS A 199 -6.59 -2.72 -19.21
N ALA A 200 -5.74 -2.13 -18.38
CA ALA A 200 -5.16 -2.82 -17.24
C ALA A 200 -4.76 -1.84 -16.13
N ILE A 201 -4.62 -2.41 -14.94
CA ILE A 201 -4.01 -1.76 -13.79
C ILE A 201 -2.77 -2.55 -13.44
N ILE A 202 -1.67 -1.87 -13.15
CA ILE A 202 -0.51 -2.46 -12.50
C ILE A 202 -0.32 -1.72 -11.17
N VAL A 203 -0.02 -2.46 -10.11
CA VAL A 203 0.11 -1.88 -8.78
C VAL A 203 1.57 -1.85 -8.34
N SER A 204 1.97 -0.82 -7.61
CA SER A 204 3.31 -0.60 -7.10
C SER A 204 3.34 -0.71 -5.58
N PRO A 205 3.58 -1.90 -5.00
CA PRO A 205 3.67 -2.08 -3.54
C PRO A 205 4.86 -1.36 -2.89
N THR A 206 5.75 -0.76 -3.69
CA THR A 206 6.83 0.13 -3.22
C THR A 206 6.33 1.48 -2.70
N GLY A 207 5.05 1.81 -2.91
CA GLY A 207 4.46 3.08 -2.51
C GLY A 207 3.63 3.03 -1.22
N TRP A 208 2.43 3.62 -1.25
CA TRP A 208 1.61 3.89 -0.05
C TRP A 208 0.86 2.70 0.58
N ALA A 209 0.89 1.52 -0.03
CA ALA A 209 0.15 0.35 0.43
C ALA A 209 0.89 -0.97 0.15
N ASN A 210 0.59 -2.00 0.95
CA ASN A 210 1.13 -3.35 0.76
C ASN A 210 0.44 -4.10 -0.38
N ALA A 211 1.08 -5.17 -0.89
CA ALA A 211 0.57 -5.99 -2.00
C ALA A 211 -0.85 -6.53 -1.77
N ALA A 212 -1.21 -6.88 -0.53
CA ALA A 212 -2.53 -7.42 -0.20
C ALA A 212 -3.69 -6.43 -0.48
N THR A 213 -3.39 -5.14 -0.60
CA THR A 213 -4.37 -4.08 -0.90
C THR A 213 -5.00 -4.21 -2.30
N ILE A 214 -4.44 -5.06 -3.16
CA ILE A 214 -5.05 -5.46 -4.44
C ILE A 214 -6.50 -5.95 -4.25
N ASP A 215 -6.83 -6.58 -3.12
CA ASP A 215 -8.21 -7.00 -2.83
C ASP A 215 -9.21 -5.83 -2.87
N VAL A 216 -8.78 -4.64 -2.45
CA VAL A 216 -9.59 -3.43 -2.48
C VAL A 216 -9.75 -2.93 -3.92
N VAL A 217 -8.74 -3.11 -4.78
CA VAL A 217 -8.82 -2.81 -6.22
C VAL A 217 -9.84 -3.75 -6.87
N TYR A 218 -9.81 -5.04 -6.57
CA TYR A 218 -10.80 -6.00 -7.06
C TYR A 218 -12.21 -5.69 -6.58
N ASP A 219 -12.40 -5.37 -5.30
CA ASP A 219 -13.70 -5.00 -4.75
C ASP A 219 -14.25 -3.70 -5.41
N LEU A 220 -13.40 -2.73 -5.75
CA LEU A 220 -13.78 -1.53 -6.52
C LEU A 220 -14.15 -1.85 -7.97
N LEU A 221 -13.33 -2.65 -8.68
CA LEU A 221 -13.62 -3.06 -10.05
C LEU A 221 -14.95 -3.84 -10.12
N HIS A 222 -15.18 -4.72 -9.16
CA HIS A 222 -16.41 -5.48 -9.04
C HIS A 222 -17.63 -4.57 -8.81
N MET A 223 -17.49 -3.58 -7.93
CA MET A 223 -18.49 -2.51 -7.74
C MET A 223 -18.82 -1.79 -9.06
N MET A 224 -17.79 -1.43 -9.81
CA MET A 224 -17.92 -0.69 -11.07
C MET A 224 -18.31 -1.56 -12.27
N GLY A 225 -18.46 -2.88 -12.08
CA GLY A 225 -18.81 -3.80 -13.16
C GLY A 225 -17.68 -4.00 -14.18
N ARG A 226 -16.44 -3.92 -13.72
CA ARG A 226 -15.21 -3.94 -14.53
C ARG A 226 -14.24 -5.06 -14.14
N ASP A 227 -14.80 -6.24 -13.86
CA ASP A 227 -14.01 -7.45 -13.59
C ASP A 227 -13.24 -7.95 -14.85
N ASP A 228 -13.43 -7.32 -16.01
CA ASP A 228 -12.63 -7.51 -17.23
C ASP A 228 -11.22 -6.96 -17.11
N ILE A 229 -10.99 -5.94 -16.26
CA ILE A 229 -9.68 -5.30 -16.13
C ILE A 229 -8.71 -6.19 -15.36
N GLN A 230 -7.61 -6.56 -16.00
CA GLN A 230 -6.50 -7.27 -15.36
C GLN A 230 -5.75 -6.36 -14.39
N VAL A 231 -5.33 -6.92 -13.25
CA VAL A 231 -4.52 -6.22 -12.24
C VAL A 231 -3.22 -6.99 -12.05
N GLY A 232 -2.09 -6.32 -12.28
CA GLY A 232 -0.76 -6.91 -12.16
C GLY A 232 -0.02 -6.41 -10.92
N LEU A 233 0.58 -7.33 -10.16
CA LEU A 233 1.41 -7.01 -8.99
C LEU A 233 2.83 -6.66 -9.40
N GLY A 234 3.28 -5.46 -9.04
CA GLY A 234 4.65 -5.00 -9.17
C GLY A 234 5.61 -5.59 -8.14
N ASP A 235 6.89 -5.24 -8.27
CA ASP A 235 7.89 -5.61 -7.27
C ASP A 235 7.58 -4.94 -5.93
N VAL A 236 7.85 -5.64 -4.82
CA VAL A 236 7.65 -5.11 -3.45
C VAL A 236 8.84 -4.30 -2.94
N PHE A 237 9.95 -4.29 -3.68
CA PHE A 237 11.16 -3.54 -3.37
C PHE A 237 11.51 -2.59 -4.50
N ALA A 238 12.09 -1.45 -4.15
CA ALA A 238 12.64 -0.54 -5.15
C ALA A 238 13.77 -1.21 -5.95
N MET A 239 14.06 -0.68 -7.13
CA MET A 239 15.13 -1.22 -7.97
C MET A 239 16.45 -1.35 -7.19
N ASN A 240 17.10 -2.50 -7.34
CA ASN A 240 18.35 -2.89 -6.66
C ASN A 240 18.27 -3.04 -5.13
N GLN A 241 17.07 -3.10 -4.53
CA GLN A 241 16.90 -3.38 -3.09
C GLN A 241 16.51 -4.83 -2.79
N SER A 242 15.96 -5.56 -3.77
CA SER A 242 15.68 -6.98 -3.63
C SER A 242 16.96 -7.80 -3.50
N ASN A 243 16.96 -8.83 -2.66
CA ASN A 243 18.07 -9.77 -2.57
C ASN A 243 18.17 -10.59 -3.87
N PRO A 244 19.35 -10.64 -4.53
CA PRO A 244 19.51 -11.37 -5.80
C PRO A 244 19.22 -12.88 -5.71
N THR A 245 19.36 -13.47 -4.51
CA THR A 245 19.17 -14.91 -4.27
C THR A 245 17.74 -15.23 -3.82
N PHE A 246 17.04 -14.28 -3.18
CA PHE A 246 15.66 -14.44 -2.74
C PHE A 246 14.91 -13.11 -2.86
N SER A 247 14.32 -12.85 -4.03
CA SER A 247 13.68 -11.57 -4.38
C SER A 247 12.53 -11.16 -3.46
N ALA A 248 11.93 -12.13 -2.74
CA ALA A 248 10.90 -11.90 -1.73
C ALA A 248 11.42 -11.21 -0.45
N VAL A 249 12.74 -11.08 -0.29
CA VAL A 249 13.35 -10.27 0.77
C VAL A 249 14.30 -9.25 0.18
N GLY A 250 14.47 -8.12 0.85
CA GLY A 250 15.27 -7.00 0.38
C GLY A 250 15.53 -6.01 1.49
N ASP A 251 16.16 -4.90 1.15
CA ASP A 251 16.20 -3.73 2.02
C ASP A 251 14.97 -2.84 1.77
N CYS A 252 14.52 -2.15 2.82
CA CYS A 252 13.38 -1.22 2.75
C CYS A 252 13.89 0.23 2.81
N LYS A 253 15.05 0.53 2.20
CA LYS A 253 15.77 1.79 2.42
C LYS A 253 14.89 3.01 2.17
N TYR A 254 14.07 3.01 1.12
CA TYR A 254 13.15 4.11 0.82
C TYR A 254 11.73 3.86 1.36
N ALA A 255 11.24 2.61 1.30
CA ALA A 255 9.89 2.26 1.75
C ALA A 255 9.64 2.56 3.25
N LYS A 256 10.69 2.53 4.08
CA LYS A 256 10.62 2.94 5.50
C LYS A 256 10.15 4.39 5.72
N ALA A 257 10.21 5.23 4.68
CA ALA A 257 9.70 6.60 4.72
C ALA A 257 8.17 6.64 4.74
N ILE A 258 7.47 5.59 4.30
CA ILE A 258 6.03 5.50 4.46
C ILE A 258 5.72 5.17 5.92
N PRO A 259 4.93 6.00 6.63
CA PRO A 259 4.52 5.68 7.99
C PRO A 259 3.75 4.36 8.05
N HIS A 260 3.92 3.55 9.10
CA HIS A 260 3.06 2.36 9.25
C HIS A 260 1.58 2.71 9.49
N GLY A 261 1.28 3.84 10.13
CA GLY A 261 -0.06 4.41 10.25
C GLY A 261 0.03 5.93 10.29
N SER A 262 -1.04 6.64 10.63
CA SER A 262 -1.09 8.11 10.51
C SER A 262 -1.11 8.60 9.06
N GLY A 263 -1.67 7.82 8.15
CA GLY A 263 -1.76 8.13 6.74
C GLY A 263 -0.97 7.20 5.81
N GLY A 264 -0.19 6.26 6.36
CA GLY A 264 0.56 5.28 5.57
C GLY A 264 -0.05 3.87 5.59
N PHE A 265 0.78 2.82 5.61
CA PHE A 265 0.39 1.45 5.23
C PHE A 265 -0.94 0.97 5.83
N LEU A 266 -1.10 0.95 7.16
CA LEU A 266 -2.32 0.45 7.82
C LEU A 266 -3.59 1.22 7.40
N ASP A 267 -3.47 2.53 7.18
CA ASP A 267 -4.58 3.37 6.77
C ASP A 267 -4.90 3.11 5.29
N SER A 268 -3.91 3.03 4.41
CA SER A 268 -4.11 2.72 2.98
C SER A 268 -4.64 1.30 2.76
N ASP A 269 -4.08 0.30 3.46
CA ASP A 269 -4.43 -1.12 3.29
C ASP A 269 -5.88 -1.43 3.69
N THR A 270 -6.43 -0.65 4.63
CA THR A 270 -7.85 -0.74 5.03
C THR A 270 -8.74 0.25 4.29
N LEU A 271 -8.14 1.07 3.42
CA LEU A 271 -8.64 2.31 2.84
C LEU A 271 -9.42 3.13 3.86
N TYR A 272 -8.74 3.49 4.95
CA TYR A 272 -9.21 4.30 6.06
C TYR A 272 -10.49 3.73 6.72
N GLY A 273 -10.57 2.39 6.76
CA GLY A 273 -11.69 1.61 7.30
C GLY A 273 -12.94 1.55 6.40
N LEU A 274 -12.84 2.01 5.15
CA LEU A 274 -13.94 2.02 4.19
C LEU A 274 -13.94 0.84 3.22
N ALA A 275 -12.83 0.13 3.06
CA ALA A 275 -12.73 -1.03 2.16
C ALA A 275 -13.85 -2.05 2.42
N ARG A 276 -14.18 -2.32 3.68
CA ARG A 276 -15.28 -3.21 4.09
C ARG A 276 -16.69 -2.82 3.60
N SER A 277 -16.86 -1.61 3.05
CA SER A 277 -18.13 -1.17 2.48
C SER A 277 -18.25 -1.40 0.98
N LEU A 278 -17.14 -1.70 0.30
CA LEU A 278 -17.15 -2.17 -1.08
C LEU A 278 -17.72 -3.58 -1.15
N PRO A 279 -18.43 -3.94 -2.24
CA PRO A 279 -18.84 -5.31 -2.47
C PRO A 279 -17.61 -6.22 -2.62
N ARG A 280 -17.78 -7.49 -2.27
CA ARG A 280 -16.71 -8.49 -2.31
C ARG A 280 -16.64 -9.11 -3.69
N SER A 281 -15.54 -8.84 -4.40
CA SER A 281 -15.19 -9.55 -5.63
C SER A 281 -14.93 -11.04 -5.33
N PRO A 282 -15.23 -11.96 -6.26
CA PRO A 282 -14.70 -13.32 -6.18
C PRO A 282 -13.18 -13.36 -6.50
N ARG A 283 -12.62 -12.31 -7.11
CA ARG A 283 -11.16 -12.17 -7.30
C ARG A 283 -10.50 -11.85 -5.98
N ARG A 284 -9.38 -12.52 -5.68
CA ARG A 284 -8.60 -12.31 -4.46
C ARG A 284 -7.11 -12.27 -4.76
N TYR A 285 -6.39 -11.48 -3.96
CA TYR A 285 -4.95 -11.54 -3.87
C TYR A 285 -4.55 -12.89 -3.30
N THR A 286 -3.87 -13.69 -4.12
CA THR A 286 -3.33 -14.99 -3.75
C THR A 286 -1.81 -14.91 -3.85
N ALA A 287 -1.14 -15.16 -2.72
CA ALA A 287 0.31 -15.21 -2.65
C ALA A 287 0.75 -16.60 -3.11
N GLU A 288 0.95 -16.81 -4.41
CA GLU A 288 1.44 -18.07 -4.99
C GLU A 288 2.32 -17.84 -6.24
N ASN A 289 2.95 -18.91 -6.73
CA ASN A 289 4.31 -18.94 -7.31
C ASN A 289 4.39 -18.73 -8.81
N SER A 290 5.48 -18.09 -9.27
CA SER A 290 5.83 -18.03 -10.69
C SER A 290 7.28 -18.48 -10.92
N VAL A 291 7.43 -19.68 -11.50
CA VAL A 291 8.73 -20.24 -11.94
C VAL A 291 9.33 -19.41 -13.09
N LYS A 292 8.49 -18.71 -13.87
CA LYS A 292 8.91 -17.97 -15.08
C LYS A 292 9.56 -16.62 -14.78
N TYR A 293 9.31 -16.03 -13.60
CA TYR A 293 9.78 -14.69 -13.23
C TYR A 293 10.54 -14.65 -11.88
N ASN A 294 11.18 -15.75 -11.48
CA ASN A 294 12.00 -15.84 -10.25
C ASN A 294 11.25 -15.54 -8.93
N ALA A 295 9.97 -15.93 -8.82
CA ALA A 295 9.29 -15.97 -7.53
C ALA A 295 9.65 -17.28 -6.77
N PRO A 296 9.60 -17.32 -5.43
CA PRO A 296 9.72 -18.54 -4.64
C PRO A 296 8.69 -19.61 -5.07
N ARG A 297 8.88 -20.88 -4.70
CA ARG A 297 8.01 -22.03 -5.06
C ARG A 297 7.26 -22.57 -3.84
N ASP A 298 5.93 -22.64 -3.90
CA ASP A 298 5.03 -23.34 -3.00
C ASP A 298 3.76 -23.99 -3.62
N THR A 299 3.52 -23.96 -4.95
CA THR A 299 2.36 -24.58 -5.66
C THR A 299 2.59 -24.78 -7.17
N ASP A 300 1.89 -25.76 -7.77
CA ASP A 300 1.98 -26.18 -9.19
C ASP A 300 0.87 -25.57 -10.10
N HIS A 301 0.08 -24.60 -9.61
CA HIS A 301 -1.13 -24.05 -10.28
C HIS A 301 -1.03 -22.52 -10.57
N PRO A 302 -0.33 -22.09 -11.63
CA PRO A 302 -0.12 -20.67 -11.94
C PRO A 302 -1.41 -19.89 -12.30
N GLU A 303 -2.52 -20.56 -12.60
CA GLU A 303 -3.84 -19.97 -12.81
C GLU A 303 -4.50 -19.43 -11.53
N LEU A 304 -4.00 -19.83 -10.35
CA LEU A 304 -4.57 -19.45 -9.05
C LEU A 304 -3.81 -18.32 -8.34
N ARG A 305 -2.69 -17.83 -8.91
CA ARG A 305 -1.85 -16.79 -8.30
C ARG A 305 -2.20 -15.37 -8.76
N GLN A 306 -1.76 -14.37 -7.99
CA GLN A 306 -1.79 -12.98 -8.43
C GLN A 306 -0.93 -12.77 -9.71
N PRO A 307 -1.50 -12.29 -10.82
CA PRO A 307 -0.73 -11.94 -12.02
C PRO A 307 0.32 -10.87 -11.72
N LEU A 308 1.51 -10.96 -12.33
CA LEU A 308 2.58 -9.96 -12.17
C LEU A 308 2.37 -8.79 -13.14
N ALA A 309 2.90 -7.61 -12.79
CA ALA A 309 2.81 -6.41 -13.62
C ALA A 309 3.33 -6.63 -15.05
N LEU A 310 4.46 -7.34 -15.20
CA LEU A 310 5.04 -7.67 -16.51
C LEU A 310 4.20 -8.68 -17.31
N GLU A 311 3.48 -9.58 -16.64
CA GLU A 311 2.59 -10.54 -17.31
C GLU A 311 1.34 -9.86 -17.84
N VAL A 312 0.75 -8.97 -17.04
CA VAL A 312 -0.39 -8.15 -17.44
C VAL A 312 0.03 -7.19 -18.55
N TRP A 313 1.21 -6.56 -18.45
CA TRP A 313 1.77 -5.74 -19.53
C TRP A 313 1.87 -6.52 -20.84
N LYS A 314 2.44 -7.73 -20.79
CA LYS A 314 2.57 -8.58 -21.96
C LYS A 314 1.20 -8.95 -22.56
N SER A 315 0.22 -9.32 -21.73
CA SER A 315 -1.14 -9.61 -22.19
C SER A 315 -1.81 -8.39 -22.85
N VAL A 316 -1.58 -7.18 -22.33
CA VAL A 316 -2.07 -5.94 -22.93
C VAL A 316 -1.45 -5.69 -24.31
N VAL A 317 -0.15 -5.94 -24.46
CA VAL A 317 0.57 -5.80 -25.74
C VAL A 317 0.08 -6.84 -26.77
N GLU A 318 -0.08 -8.10 -26.36
CA GLU A 318 -0.56 -9.18 -27.25
C GLU A 318 -2.00 -8.95 -27.75
N THR A 319 -2.82 -8.24 -26.98
CA THR A 319 -4.21 -7.90 -27.32
C THR A 319 -4.37 -6.47 -27.83
N LEU A 320 -3.28 -5.80 -28.17
CA LEU A 320 -3.31 -4.45 -28.73
C LEU A 320 -3.63 -4.49 -30.23
N ASP A 321 -4.63 -3.71 -30.65
CA ASP A 321 -4.98 -3.61 -32.06
C ASP A 321 -3.78 -3.13 -32.90
N THR A 322 -3.66 -3.61 -34.12
CA THR A 322 -2.55 -3.24 -35.02
C THR A 322 -2.45 -1.73 -35.19
N GLY A 323 -1.28 -1.16 -34.93
CA GLY A 323 -1.03 0.29 -35.02
C GLY A 323 -1.48 1.11 -33.80
N SER A 324 -2.20 0.51 -32.84
CA SER A 324 -2.51 1.16 -31.57
C SER A 324 -1.29 1.27 -30.68
N LYS A 325 -1.31 2.26 -29.79
CA LYS A 325 -0.27 2.49 -28.79
C LYS A 325 -0.90 2.72 -27.42
N ILE A 326 -0.12 2.44 -26.39
CA ILE A 326 -0.55 2.48 -24.99
C ILE A 326 -0.14 3.82 -24.39
N THR A 327 -1.05 4.45 -23.64
CA THR A 327 -0.71 5.56 -22.75
C THR A 327 -0.68 5.06 -21.30
N ILE A 328 0.35 5.45 -20.56
CA ILE A 328 0.52 5.04 -19.16
C ILE A 328 0.27 6.25 -18.26
N LEU A 329 -0.57 6.08 -17.25
CA LEU A 329 -0.66 7.02 -16.13
C LEU A 329 0.00 6.39 -14.92
N THR A 330 0.99 7.04 -14.32
CA THR A 330 1.67 6.58 -13.12
C THR A 330 1.37 7.51 -11.95
N ASN A 331 0.71 7.00 -10.92
CA ASN A 331 0.47 7.71 -9.67
C ASN A 331 1.30 7.19 -8.49
N GLY A 332 2.07 6.12 -8.68
CA GLY A 332 2.98 5.58 -7.68
C GLY A 332 4.46 5.77 -8.05
N PRO A 333 5.36 5.14 -7.29
CA PRO A 333 6.77 5.02 -7.65
C PRO A 333 6.93 4.36 -9.02
N LEU A 334 7.97 4.76 -9.75
CA LEU A 334 8.15 4.39 -11.17
C LEU A 334 8.75 2.99 -11.38
N THR A 335 8.76 2.14 -10.35
CA THR A 335 9.36 0.80 -10.33
C THR A 335 8.83 -0.07 -11.47
N ASN A 336 7.51 -0.16 -11.62
CA ASN A 336 6.87 -0.96 -12.66
C ASN A 336 7.22 -0.47 -14.06
N LEU A 337 7.11 0.84 -14.31
CA LEU A 337 7.43 1.41 -15.62
C LEU A 337 8.91 1.22 -15.97
N ALA A 338 9.83 1.39 -15.03
CA ALA A 338 11.25 1.12 -15.25
C ALA A 338 11.50 -0.35 -15.59
N LYS A 339 10.85 -1.29 -14.90
CA LYS A 339 10.93 -2.72 -15.22
C LYS A 339 10.39 -3.04 -16.61
N ILE A 340 9.27 -2.43 -17.01
CA ILE A 340 8.70 -2.57 -18.36
C ILE A 340 9.72 -2.11 -19.41
N ILE A 341 10.34 -0.93 -19.24
CA ILE A 341 11.37 -0.39 -20.13
C ILE A 341 12.58 -1.33 -20.23
N LEU A 342 13.01 -1.92 -19.12
CA LEU A 342 14.19 -2.77 -19.07
C LEU A 342 13.95 -4.23 -19.52
N SER A 343 12.70 -4.70 -19.50
CA SER A 343 12.37 -6.12 -19.70
C SER A 343 12.41 -6.60 -21.15
N GLU A 344 12.02 -5.77 -22.12
CA GLU A 344 11.81 -6.21 -23.51
C GLU A 344 12.36 -5.19 -24.52
N LYS A 345 12.98 -5.70 -25.60
CA LYS A 345 13.44 -4.86 -26.71
C LYS A 345 12.22 -4.27 -27.44
N ASN A 346 12.25 -2.98 -27.76
CA ASN A 346 11.21 -2.21 -28.45
C ASN A 346 9.94 -1.86 -27.65
N THR A 347 9.86 -2.14 -26.34
CA THR A 347 8.69 -1.78 -25.50
C THR A 347 8.36 -0.29 -25.53
N THR A 348 9.39 0.56 -25.58
CA THR A 348 9.23 2.02 -25.65
C THR A 348 8.46 2.48 -26.89
N SER A 349 8.55 1.74 -28.01
CA SER A 349 7.86 2.09 -29.26
C SER A 349 6.33 1.90 -29.19
N LEU A 350 5.87 1.02 -28.29
CA LEU A 350 4.46 0.73 -28.04
C LEU A 350 3.81 1.75 -27.10
N ILE A 351 4.62 2.54 -26.38
CA ILE A 351 4.15 3.56 -25.43
C ILE A 351 4.08 4.91 -26.14
N GLN A 352 2.88 5.48 -26.23
CA GLN A 352 2.63 6.77 -26.89
C GLN A 352 2.93 7.96 -25.98
N ASP A 353 2.44 7.92 -24.75
CA ASP A 353 2.55 9.00 -23.76
C ASP A 353 2.66 8.37 -22.36
N VAL A 354 3.43 9.01 -21.48
CA VAL A 354 3.45 8.71 -20.05
C VAL A 354 3.06 9.95 -19.28
N TYR A 355 2.02 9.86 -18.45
CA TYR A 355 1.62 10.88 -17.50
C TYR A 355 2.13 10.49 -16.12
N ILE A 356 3.01 11.30 -15.54
CA ILE A 356 3.63 11.02 -14.25
C ILE A 356 3.09 11.98 -13.22
N VAL A 357 2.35 11.48 -12.23
CA VAL A 357 1.98 12.23 -11.03
C VAL A 357 3.10 12.04 -10.01
N GLY A 358 3.91 13.07 -9.87
CA GLY A 358 5.05 13.04 -8.96
C GLY A 358 6.08 14.08 -9.31
N GLY A 359 7.18 14.06 -8.58
CA GLY A 359 8.29 14.99 -8.74
C GLY A 359 8.02 16.38 -8.16
N HIS A 360 9.09 17.05 -7.77
CA HIS A 360 9.04 18.38 -7.18
C HIS A 360 10.04 19.29 -7.88
N LEU A 361 9.53 20.30 -8.60
CA LEU A 361 10.33 21.34 -9.21
C LEU A 361 10.35 22.54 -8.28
N SER A 362 11.45 22.76 -7.57
CA SER A 362 11.56 23.91 -6.67
C SER A 362 11.71 25.21 -7.46
N HIS A 363 10.80 26.16 -7.23
CA HIS A 363 10.83 27.47 -7.87
C HIS A 363 11.34 28.59 -6.96
N LYS A 364 11.43 28.35 -5.63
CA LYS A 364 11.79 29.33 -4.60
C LYS A 364 12.49 28.63 -3.44
N SER A 365 13.34 29.34 -2.72
CA SER A 365 14.09 28.81 -1.56
C SER A 365 13.24 28.23 -0.43
N LYS A 366 11.93 28.49 -0.39
CA LYS A 366 10.99 27.97 0.61
C LYS A 366 10.12 26.81 0.11
N ASP A 367 10.21 26.44 -1.16
CA ASP A 367 9.35 25.40 -1.75
C ASP A 367 9.96 24.01 -1.57
N LYS A 368 9.47 23.30 -0.55
CA LYS A 368 9.94 21.98 -0.14
C LYS A 368 9.14 20.86 -0.79
N GLY A 369 9.78 19.71 -0.94
CA GLY A 369 9.17 18.44 -1.31
C GLY A 369 8.12 17.95 -0.31
N ASN A 370 7.65 16.71 -0.45
CA ASN A 370 6.64 16.12 0.45
C ASN A 370 7.16 14.93 1.27
N VAL A 371 8.43 14.52 1.17
CA VAL A 371 9.03 13.42 1.96
C VAL A 371 9.24 13.82 3.43
N PHE A 372 8.13 14.00 4.15
CA PHE A 372 8.13 14.60 5.50
C PHE A 372 8.70 13.69 6.59
N SER A 373 8.80 12.40 6.35
CA SER A 373 9.29 11.37 7.28
C SER A 373 10.81 11.23 7.28
N VAL A 374 11.49 11.84 6.30
CA VAL A 374 12.95 11.84 6.15
C VAL A 374 13.43 13.30 6.20
N PRO A 375 13.67 13.87 7.40
CA PRO A 375 13.97 15.30 7.56
C PRO A 375 15.21 15.78 6.80
N SER A 376 16.14 14.88 6.48
CA SER A 376 17.33 15.19 5.69
C SER A 376 17.05 15.42 4.22
N ASN A 377 15.86 15.06 3.71
CA ASN A 377 15.46 15.23 2.32
C ASN A 377 14.30 16.24 2.21
N GLU A 378 14.64 17.51 1.99
CA GLU A 378 13.64 18.57 1.89
C GLU A 378 13.14 18.84 0.46
N TYR A 379 13.67 18.12 -0.54
CA TYR A 379 13.50 18.48 -1.95
C TYR A 379 12.71 17.45 -2.75
N ALA A 380 12.73 16.18 -2.35
CA ALA A 380 12.11 15.11 -3.12
C ALA A 380 10.59 15.07 -2.96
N GLU A 381 9.95 14.50 -3.96
CA GLU A 381 8.56 14.06 -3.89
C GLU A 381 8.53 12.54 -3.66
N PHE A 382 7.58 12.03 -2.87
CA PHE A 382 7.50 10.63 -2.45
C PHE A 382 7.61 9.63 -3.60
N ASN A 383 6.87 9.77 -4.69
CA ASN A 383 6.94 8.80 -5.79
C ASN A 383 8.34 8.74 -6.42
N MET A 384 9.05 9.87 -6.47
CA MET A 384 10.45 9.90 -6.93
C MET A 384 11.42 9.36 -5.88
N PHE A 385 11.15 9.59 -4.59
CA PHE A 385 11.99 9.17 -3.48
C PHE A 385 11.89 7.67 -3.19
N LEU A 386 10.71 7.07 -3.39
CA LEU A 386 10.43 5.67 -3.03
C LEU A 386 11.13 4.70 -3.98
N ASP A 387 11.38 5.09 -5.23
CA ASP A 387 12.30 4.39 -6.13
C ASP A 387 13.07 5.38 -7.04
N PRO A 388 14.14 6.01 -6.51
CA PRO A 388 14.90 7.03 -7.23
C PRO A 388 15.59 6.49 -8.48
N LEU A 389 16.03 5.23 -8.43
CA LEU A 389 16.70 4.58 -9.55
C LEU A 389 15.72 4.28 -10.67
N ALA A 390 14.51 3.80 -10.36
CA ALA A 390 13.45 3.64 -11.35
C ALA A 390 13.05 4.99 -11.94
N ALA A 391 12.88 6.03 -11.11
CA ALA A 391 12.59 7.37 -11.58
C ALA A 391 13.66 7.88 -12.54
N LYS A 392 14.94 7.78 -12.17
CA LYS A 392 16.05 8.11 -13.07
C LYS A 392 15.99 7.33 -14.39
N THR A 393 15.75 6.02 -14.32
CA THR A 393 15.63 5.15 -15.51
C THR A 393 14.52 5.61 -16.46
N VAL A 394 13.34 5.98 -15.92
CA VAL A 394 12.22 6.48 -16.73
C VAL A 394 12.52 7.85 -17.32
N PHE A 395 13.08 8.77 -16.53
CA PHE A 395 13.44 10.12 -17.00
C PHE A 395 14.63 10.12 -17.97
N ASP A 396 15.47 9.08 -18.01
CA ASP A 396 16.54 8.92 -19.01
C ASP A 396 16.06 8.19 -20.29
N SER A 397 14.85 7.64 -20.31
CA SER A 397 14.31 6.89 -21.45
C SER A 397 13.94 7.77 -22.65
N GLU A 398 13.54 7.18 -23.78
CA GLU A 398 13.02 7.92 -24.95
C GLU A 398 11.51 8.24 -24.87
N LEU A 399 10.84 7.87 -23.77
CA LEU A 399 9.38 8.01 -23.64
C LEU A 399 8.93 9.47 -23.68
N ASN A 400 7.76 9.71 -24.27
CA ASN A 400 7.14 11.03 -24.27
C ASN A 400 6.44 11.30 -22.91
N ILE A 401 7.11 12.03 -22.02
CA ILE A 401 6.67 12.23 -20.63
C ILE A 401 5.94 13.57 -20.47
N THR A 402 4.81 13.51 -19.77
CA THR A 402 4.11 14.66 -19.18
C THR A 402 4.15 14.54 -17.66
N LEU A 403 4.87 15.44 -16.99
CA LEU A 403 4.98 15.51 -15.54
C LEU A 403 3.87 16.39 -14.96
N ILE A 404 3.23 15.88 -13.91
CA ILE A 404 2.23 16.58 -13.09
C ILE A 404 2.88 16.78 -11.72
N PRO A 405 3.66 17.87 -11.54
CA PRO A 405 4.50 18.04 -10.36
C PRO A 405 3.71 18.38 -9.10
N LEU A 406 4.33 18.14 -7.94
CA LEU A 406 3.77 18.42 -6.61
C LEU A 406 3.19 19.85 -6.47
N GLY A 407 3.83 20.83 -7.10
CA GLY A 407 3.38 22.23 -7.08
C GLY A 407 1.95 22.42 -7.62
N ILE A 408 1.58 21.75 -8.72
CA ILE A 408 0.22 21.84 -9.27
C ILE A 408 -0.76 20.94 -8.51
N GLN A 409 -0.30 19.77 -8.04
CA GLN A 409 -1.10 18.86 -7.19
C GLN A 409 -1.56 19.57 -5.90
N ARG A 410 -0.67 20.32 -5.23
CA ARG A 410 -1.01 21.12 -4.03
C ARG A 410 -2.10 22.15 -4.27
N LYS A 411 -2.19 22.74 -5.48
CA LYS A 411 -3.21 23.76 -5.82
C LYS A 411 -4.62 23.17 -5.94
N VAL A 412 -4.72 21.87 -6.23
CA VAL A 412 -5.99 21.15 -6.38
C VAL A 412 -6.39 20.28 -5.19
N GLY A 413 -5.47 20.03 -4.26
CA GLY A 413 -5.69 19.16 -3.09
C GLY A 413 -6.58 19.73 -1.96
N SER A 414 -7.50 20.65 -2.27
CA SER A 414 -8.33 21.29 -1.25
C SER A 414 -9.61 20.51 -0.95
N PHE A 415 -9.62 19.74 0.15
CA PHE A 415 -10.80 18.99 0.58
C PHE A 415 -12.08 19.84 0.69
N PRO A 416 -12.10 21.03 1.32
CA PRO A 416 -13.33 21.82 1.41
C PRO A 416 -13.88 22.21 0.04
N ARG A 417 -13.02 22.54 -0.92
CA ARG A 417 -13.44 22.91 -2.28
C ARG A 417 -14.00 21.72 -3.03
N ILE A 418 -13.38 20.54 -2.89
CA ILE A 418 -13.86 19.28 -3.48
C ILE A 418 -15.21 18.92 -2.87
N LEU A 419 -15.29 18.81 -1.53
CA LEU A 419 -16.49 18.39 -0.81
C LEU A 419 -17.68 19.31 -1.05
N LYS A 420 -17.46 20.62 -1.22
CA LYS A 420 -18.52 21.58 -1.59
C LYS A 420 -19.17 21.23 -2.93
N ARG A 421 -18.45 20.59 -3.86
CA ARG A 421 -19.00 20.15 -5.16
C ARG A 421 -19.82 18.87 -5.08
N PHE A 422 -19.72 18.12 -3.98
CA PHE A 422 -20.55 16.96 -3.69
C PHE A 422 -21.80 17.34 -2.86
N GLN A 423 -22.31 18.56 -2.91
CA GLN A 423 -23.51 18.94 -2.14
C GLN A 423 -24.83 18.70 -2.90
N ASP A 424 -24.76 18.32 -4.18
CA ASP A 424 -25.95 18.00 -4.98
C ASP A 424 -26.59 16.66 -4.56
N THR A 425 -27.92 16.58 -4.52
CA THR A 425 -28.69 15.55 -3.80
C THR A 425 -28.70 14.16 -4.45
N LYS A 426 -28.37 14.04 -5.74
CA LYS A 426 -28.31 12.74 -6.44
C LYS A 426 -26.87 12.29 -6.63
N MET A 427 -26.46 11.28 -5.87
CA MET A 427 -25.14 10.65 -5.99
C MET A 427 -25.25 9.19 -6.37
N THR A 428 -24.37 8.81 -7.30
CA THR A 428 -24.03 7.42 -7.58
C THR A 428 -23.35 6.75 -6.36
N PRO A 429 -23.33 5.42 -6.29
CA PRO A 429 -22.64 4.71 -5.21
C PRO A 429 -21.15 5.07 -5.08
N GLU A 430 -20.43 5.18 -6.20
CA GLU A 430 -19.02 5.59 -6.25
C GLU A 430 -18.80 7.03 -5.79
N ALA A 431 -19.70 7.96 -6.13
CA ALA A 431 -19.63 9.33 -5.62
C ALA A 431 -19.85 9.38 -4.10
N LYS A 432 -20.76 8.54 -3.57
CA LYS A 432 -20.96 8.41 -2.11
C LYS A 432 -19.71 7.86 -1.43
N PHE A 433 -19.08 6.85 -2.01
CA PHE A 433 -17.84 6.28 -1.50
C PHE A 433 -16.71 7.32 -1.50
N ALA A 434 -16.47 7.97 -2.63
CA ALA A 434 -15.47 9.03 -2.79
C ALA A 434 -15.69 10.17 -1.77
N ARG A 435 -16.93 10.64 -1.61
CA ARG A 435 -17.27 11.66 -0.60
C ARG A 435 -16.97 11.19 0.83
N ARG A 436 -17.28 9.94 1.17
CA ARG A 436 -17.00 9.36 2.51
C ARG A 436 -15.49 9.30 2.76
N LEU A 437 -14.71 8.86 1.77
CA LEU A 437 -13.26 8.81 1.85
C LEU A 437 -12.66 10.22 2.02
N LEU A 438 -13.01 11.15 1.14
CA LEU A 438 -12.56 12.55 1.23
C LEU A 438 -12.95 13.21 2.56
N THR A 439 -14.15 12.94 3.06
CA THR A 439 -14.59 13.45 4.38
C THR A 439 -13.79 12.82 5.51
N ARG A 440 -13.47 11.52 5.44
CA ARG A 440 -12.62 10.83 6.43
C ARG A 440 -11.22 11.43 6.45
N LEU A 441 -10.57 11.58 5.28
CA LEU A 441 -9.25 12.19 5.16
C LEU A 441 -9.24 13.62 5.70
N TYR A 442 -10.25 14.42 5.34
CA TYR A 442 -10.36 15.79 5.82
C TYR A 442 -10.54 15.87 7.34
N ARG A 443 -11.39 15.02 7.92
CA ARG A 443 -11.58 14.96 9.39
C ARG A 443 -10.29 14.57 10.09
N LEU A 444 -9.55 13.59 9.58
CA LEU A 444 -8.25 13.19 10.13
C LEU A 444 -7.25 14.35 10.07
N GLN A 445 -7.15 15.02 8.93
CA GLN A 445 -6.29 16.19 8.75
C GLN A 445 -6.59 17.32 9.75
N GLN A 446 -7.88 17.57 10.04
CA GLN A 446 -8.28 18.62 10.98
C GLN A 446 -8.09 18.24 12.45
N SER A 447 -8.24 16.95 12.78
CA SER A 447 -8.27 16.49 14.18
C SER A 447 -6.91 16.04 14.71
N HIS A 448 -5.96 15.70 13.83
CA HIS A 448 -4.70 15.07 14.24
C HIS A 448 -3.50 15.63 13.47
N LEU A 449 -2.51 16.12 14.20
CA LEU A 449 -1.26 16.69 13.66
C LEU A 449 -0.54 15.70 12.71
N ARG A 450 -0.56 14.41 13.02
CA ARG A 450 0.14 13.38 12.23
C ARG A 450 -0.46 13.18 10.84
N TYR A 451 -1.70 13.61 10.61
CA TYR A 451 -2.43 13.49 9.35
C TYR A 451 -2.44 14.80 8.55
N GLN A 452 -1.54 15.76 8.83
CA GLN A 452 -1.52 17.03 8.09
C GLN A 452 -1.31 16.86 6.58
N HIS A 453 -0.61 15.81 6.16
CA HIS A 453 -0.23 15.53 4.78
C HIS A 453 -1.35 14.94 3.91
N MET A 454 -2.56 14.68 4.45
CA MET A 454 -3.65 14.03 3.70
C MET A 454 -4.03 14.75 2.39
N GLY A 455 -3.75 16.05 2.28
CA GLY A 455 -4.01 16.81 1.05
C GLY A 455 -3.27 16.27 -0.18
N THR A 456 -2.13 15.59 -0.01
CA THR A 456 -1.34 14.96 -1.09
C THR A 456 -2.20 14.00 -1.91
N PHE A 457 -2.91 13.08 -1.26
CA PHE A 457 -3.76 12.08 -1.92
C PHE A 457 -4.85 12.71 -2.82
N SER A 458 -5.44 13.82 -2.37
CA SER A 458 -6.45 14.50 -3.20
C SER A 458 -5.87 15.19 -4.44
N GLY A 459 -4.57 15.48 -4.44
CA GLY A 459 -3.85 16.06 -5.58
C GLY A 459 -3.57 15.06 -6.69
N GLU A 460 -3.46 13.77 -6.36
CA GLU A 460 -3.11 12.69 -7.31
C GLU A 460 -4.18 12.45 -8.38
N VAL A 461 -5.44 12.77 -8.05
CA VAL A 461 -6.58 12.70 -8.99
C VAL A 461 -6.36 13.57 -10.24
N LEU A 462 -5.52 14.60 -10.14
CA LEU A 462 -5.18 15.46 -11.27
C LEU A 462 -4.57 14.69 -12.44
N GLY A 463 -3.85 13.59 -12.19
CA GLY A 463 -3.35 12.69 -13.23
C GLY A 463 -4.43 12.22 -14.18
N ALA A 464 -5.45 11.58 -13.63
CA ALA A 464 -6.58 11.06 -14.37
C ALA A 464 -7.40 12.18 -15.05
N VAL A 465 -7.59 13.32 -14.37
CA VAL A 465 -8.32 14.47 -14.93
C VAL A 465 -7.57 15.11 -16.10
N ALA A 466 -6.24 15.23 -16.01
CA ALA A 466 -5.41 15.77 -17.08
C ALA A 466 -5.35 14.82 -18.29
N LEU A 467 -5.25 13.51 -18.05
CA LEU A 467 -5.25 12.50 -19.11
C LEU A 467 -6.55 12.52 -19.93
N ALA A 468 -7.70 12.70 -19.28
CA ALA A 468 -9.01 12.74 -19.93
C ALA A 468 -9.34 14.07 -20.64
N SER A 469 -8.42 15.05 -20.67
CA SER A 469 -8.77 16.46 -20.87
C SER A 469 -8.77 16.99 -22.32
N ASN A 470 -8.69 16.14 -23.35
CA ASN A 470 -8.47 16.57 -24.75
C ASN A 470 -9.47 17.62 -25.32
N HIS A 471 -10.65 17.80 -24.72
CA HIS A 471 -11.60 18.88 -25.07
C HIS A 471 -12.20 19.58 -23.82
N SER A 472 -11.46 19.61 -22.71
CA SER A 472 -11.96 19.99 -21.39
C SER A 472 -11.82 21.49 -21.07
N PRO A 473 -12.72 22.08 -20.24
CA PRO A 473 -12.56 23.43 -19.69
C PRO A 473 -11.34 23.58 -18.76
N LEU A 474 -10.57 22.50 -18.52
CA LEU A 474 -9.35 22.50 -17.74
C LEU A 474 -8.27 23.45 -18.29
N LYS A 475 -8.19 23.60 -19.63
CA LYS A 475 -7.21 24.43 -20.35
C LYS A 475 -5.78 24.31 -19.78
N PRO A 476 -5.17 23.11 -19.82
CA PRO A 476 -3.84 22.89 -19.26
C PRO A 476 -2.78 23.67 -20.04
N THR A 477 -1.85 24.31 -19.33
CA THR A 477 -0.62 24.87 -19.92
C THR A 477 0.53 23.91 -19.65
N LEU A 478 1.13 23.40 -20.74
CA LEU A 478 2.31 22.54 -20.70
C LEU A 478 3.54 23.34 -21.12
N LEU A 479 4.62 23.28 -20.33
CA LEU A 479 5.92 23.84 -20.69
C LEU A 479 6.96 22.73 -20.77
N VAL A 480 7.79 22.74 -21.81
CA VAL A 480 8.91 21.78 -21.90
C VAL A 480 10.06 22.28 -21.04
N LYS A 481 10.60 21.42 -20.18
CA LYS A 481 11.82 21.67 -19.39
C LYS A 481 12.75 20.47 -19.46
N HIS A 482 14.06 20.69 -19.37
CA HIS A 482 15.04 19.62 -19.31
C HIS A 482 15.17 19.11 -17.88
N ILE A 483 14.70 17.90 -17.62
CA ILE A 483 14.58 17.32 -16.27
C ILE A 483 15.56 16.17 -16.09
N LYS A 484 16.13 16.09 -14.89
CA LYS A 484 16.94 14.97 -14.39
C LYS A 484 16.48 14.58 -12.99
N VAL A 485 16.63 13.31 -12.62
CA VAL A 485 16.38 12.80 -11.26
C VAL A 485 17.69 12.36 -10.61
N VAL A 486 17.88 12.72 -9.34
CA VAL A 486 19.04 12.32 -8.53
C VAL A 486 18.77 10.95 -7.90
N ALA A 487 19.70 10.01 -8.10
CA ALA A 487 19.64 8.64 -7.59
C ALA A 487 21.07 8.13 -7.31
N GLU A 488 21.72 8.73 -6.31
CA GLU A 488 23.12 8.48 -5.95
C GLU A 488 23.23 7.46 -4.80
N GLY A 489 22.09 7.00 -4.26
CA GLY A 489 22.05 6.17 -3.07
C GLY A 489 22.23 6.98 -1.79
N VAL A 490 22.05 8.30 -1.84
CA VAL A 490 22.16 9.21 -0.70
C VAL A 490 20.77 9.71 -0.32
N GLU A 491 20.22 9.21 0.80
CA GLU A 491 18.83 9.44 1.22
C GLU A 491 18.44 10.93 1.32
N SER A 492 19.40 11.82 1.61
CA SER A 492 19.16 13.28 1.70
C SER A 492 18.98 14.00 0.35
N LYS A 493 19.35 13.36 -0.77
CA LYS A 493 19.28 13.95 -2.12
C LYS A 493 18.51 13.10 -3.12
N ASP A 494 18.42 11.80 -2.88
CA ASP A 494 17.73 10.86 -3.75
C ASP A 494 16.27 11.28 -3.99
N GLY A 495 15.78 11.07 -5.21
CA GLY A 495 14.43 11.44 -5.64
C GLY A 495 14.26 12.93 -5.99
N GLN A 496 15.31 13.75 -5.86
CA GLN A 496 15.25 15.16 -6.26
C GLN A 496 15.08 15.27 -7.78
N THR A 497 14.03 15.99 -8.20
CA THR A 497 13.79 16.35 -9.60
C THR A 497 14.43 17.72 -9.87
N VAL A 498 15.43 17.77 -10.76
CA VAL A 498 16.19 18.99 -11.06
C VAL A 498 15.99 19.41 -12.52
N ILE A 499 16.00 20.72 -12.75
CA ILE A 499 16.08 21.29 -14.10
C ILE A 499 17.56 21.34 -14.47
N ASP A 500 17.93 20.67 -15.56
CA ASP A 500 19.30 20.58 -16.08
C ASP A 500 19.28 20.79 -17.60
N GLU A 501 19.51 22.02 -18.04
CA GLU A 501 19.48 22.38 -19.47
C GLU A 501 20.57 21.71 -20.32
N LYS A 502 21.61 21.12 -19.69
CA LYS A 502 22.72 20.48 -20.43
C LYS A 502 22.53 18.98 -20.57
N HIS A 503 22.07 18.31 -19.53
CA HIS A 503 22.00 16.85 -19.46
C HIS A 503 20.60 16.31 -19.14
N GLY A 504 19.62 17.17 -18.89
CA GLY A 504 18.25 16.77 -18.62
C GLY A 504 17.51 16.37 -19.89
N LYS A 505 16.52 15.49 -19.74
CA LYS A 505 15.60 15.11 -20.82
C LYS A 505 14.50 16.15 -20.99
N PRO A 506 14.10 16.54 -22.22
CA PRO A 506 12.93 17.38 -22.41
C PRO A 506 11.65 16.66 -21.95
N VAL A 507 10.96 17.24 -20.98
CA VAL A 507 9.71 16.74 -20.39
C VAL A 507 8.65 17.83 -20.40
N LYS A 508 7.41 17.48 -20.76
CA LYS A 508 6.26 18.39 -20.69
C LYS A 508 5.81 18.54 -19.24
N ILE A 509 5.82 19.75 -18.69
CA ILE A 509 5.45 20.04 -17.30
C ILE A 509 4.07 20.69 -17.27
N LEU A 510 3.15 20.14 -16.48
CA LEU A 510 1.85 20.76 -16.20
C LEU A 510 2.00 21.89 -15.18
N GLU A 511 2.00 23.13 -15.67
CA GLU A 511 2.25 24.34 -14.86
C GLU A 511 0.96 24.97 -14.34
N HIS A 512 -0.06 25.03 -15.21
CA HIS A 512 -1.31 25.72 -14.94
C HIS A 512 -2.53 24.96 -15.43
N ILE A 513 -3.62 25.06 -14.68
CA ILE A 513 -4.96 24.58 -15.02
C ILE A 513 -6.01 25.56 -14.49
N ASN A 514 -7.22 25.52 -15.04
CA ASN A 514 -8.38 26.19 -14.47
C ASN A 514 -8.88 25.42 -13.23
N LEU A 515 -8.54 25.92 -12.04
CA LEU A 515 -8.92 25.29 -10.77
C LEU A 515 -10.44 25.15 -10.58
N LYS A 516 -11.23 26.14 -11.00
CA LYS A 516 -12.70 26.08 -10.87
C LYS A 516 -13.27 24.98 -11.76
N ALA A 517 -12.75 24.85 -12.98
CA ALA A 517 -13.11 23.79 -13.90
C ALA A 517 -12.73 22.42 -13.34
N TYR A 518 -11.51 22.27 -12.79
CA TYR A 518 -11.06 21.02 -12.17
C TYR A 518 -12.03 20.50 -11.11
N TYR A 519 -12.37 21.31 -10.10
CA TYR A 519 -13.25 20.86 -9.02
C TYR A 519 -14.65 20.49 -9.53
N HIS A 520 -15.15 21.20 -10.55
CA HIS A 520 -16.42 20.88 -11.16
C HIS A 520 -16.37 19.58 -11.96
N LEU A 521 -15.33 19.38 -12.78
CA LEU A 521 -15.14 18.18 -13.59
C LEU A 521 -15.04 16.93 -12.72
N PHE A 522 -14.22 16.97 -11.67
CA PHE A 522 -14.04 15.82 -10.79
C PHE A 522 -15.36 15.38 -10.14
N ALA A 523 -16.10 16.30 -9.53
CA ALA A 523 -17.38 15.97 -8.89
C ALA A 523 -18.45 15.57 -9.91
N LYS A 524 -18.57 16.32 -11.02
CA LYS A 524 -19.56 16.06 -12.08
C LYS A 524 -19.37 14.66 -12.69
N GLN A 525 -18.12 14.26 -12.94
CA GLN A 525 -17.82 12.96 -13.53
C GLN A 525 -18.25 11.81 -12.62
N LEU A 526 -17.99 11.93 -11.31
CA LEU A 526 -18.36 10.89 -10.36
C LEU A 526 -19.88 10.75 -10.17
N VAL A 527 -20.64 11.84 -10.26
CA VAL A 527 -22.12 11.79 -10.15
C VAL A 527 -22.84 11.43 -11.46
N ASN A 528 -22.13 11.39 -12.60
CA ASN A 528 -22.70 10.94 -13.87
C ASN A 528 -23.22 9.50 -13.71
N THR A 529 -24.37 9.13 -14.28
CA THR A 529 -24.97 7.79 -14.15
C THR A 529 -24.62 6.83 -15.30
N GLU A 530 -24.05 7.31 -16.41
CA GLU A 530 -23.81 6.52 -17.64
C GLU A 530 -22.92 5.29 -17.41
N GLN A 531 -21.85 5.43 -16.64
CA GLN A 531 -20.95 4.33 -16.25
C GLN A 531 -20.94 4.15 -14.74
N SER A 532 -22.11 4.04 -14.11
CA SER A 532 -22.22 3.90 -12.64
C SER A 532 -22.04 2.47 -12.16
N ALA A 533 -21.77 2.31 -10.86
CA ALA A 533 -21.62 1.02 -10.23
C ALA A 533 -22.81 0.08 -10.50
N VAL A 534 -22.52 -1.16 -10.89
CA VAL A 534 -23.51 -2.24 -11.03
C VAL A 534 -23.91 -2.81 -9.66
N MET A 535 -23.05 -2.65 -8.66
CA MET A 535 -23.27 -3.08 -7.29
C MET A 535 -22.74 -2.02 -6.32
N GLY A 536 -23.65 -1.31 -5.65
CA GLY A 536 -23.29 -0.07 -4.96
C GLY A 536 -22.55 -0.23 -3.62
N SER A 537 -22.67 -1.38 -2.95
CA SER A 537 -22.03 -1.62 -1.65
C SER A 537 -22.10 -3.09 -1.24
N PHE A 538 -21.33 -3.45 -0.19
CA PHE A 538 -21.45 -4.76 0.45
C PHE A 538 -22.85 -5.03 1.04
N ASP A 539 -23.54 -3.98 1.52
CA ASP A 539 -24.90 -4.15 2.02
C ASP A 539 -25.89 -4.47 0.89
N ASP A 540 -25.69 -3.90 -0.30
CA ASP A 540 -26.48 -4.22 -1.48
C ASP A 540 -26.23 -5.68 -1.90
N GLN A 541 -24.95 -6.10 -1.92
CA GLN A 541 -24.54 -7.46 -2.22
C GLN A 541 -25.15 -8.49 -1.26
N LYS A 542 -25.10 -8.23 0.05
CA LYS A 542 -25.74 -9.09 1.07
C LYS A 542 -27.26 -9.19 0.89
N ARG A 543 -27.93 -8.13 0.45
CA ARG A 543 -29.38 -8.18 0.16
C ARG A 543 -29.65 -9.09 -1.04
N MET A 544 -28.84 -8.99 -2.10
CA MET A 544 -28.94 -9.89 -3.25
C MET A 544 -28.75 -11.35 -2.86
N TRP A 545 -27.78 -11.68 -2.01
CA TRP A 545 -27.57 -13.08 -1.59
C TRP A 545 -28.65 -13.64 -0.65
N ARG A 546 -29.50 -12.77 -0.09
CA ARG A 546 -30.63 -13.16 0.78
C ARG A 546 -31.95 -13.27 0.05
N THR A 547 -32.07 -12.70 -1.14
CA THR A 547 -33.32 -12.65 -1.88
C THR A 547 -33.18 -13.42 -3.19
N PRO A 548 -34.18 -14.24 -3.58
CA PRO A 548 -34.16 -14.87 -4.90
C PRO A 548 -34.14 -13.78 -5.97
N ALA A 549 -33.43 -14.03 -7.08
CA ALA A 549 -33.44 -13.12 -8.22
C ALA A 549 -34.89 -12.97 -8.72
N LYS A 550 -35.30 -11.73 -8.96
CA LYS A 550 -36.62 -11.42 -9.54
C LYS A 550 -36.69 -11.81 -11.00
#